data_AF-A0A923ZXK1-F1
#
_entry.id   AF-A0A923ZXK1-F1
#
_cell.length_a   1.000
_cell.length_b   1.000
_cell.length_c   1.000
_cell.angle_alpha   90.00
_cell.angle_beta   90.00
_cell.angle_gamma   90.00
#
_symmetry.space_group_name_H-M   'P 1'
#
loop_
_entity.id
_entity.type
_entity.pdbx_description
1 polymer ?
#
loop_
_entity_poly.entity_id
_entity_poly.type
_entity_poly.pdbx_seq_one_letter_code
_entity_poly.pdbx_strand_id
1 'polypeptide(L)'
;MPIYHTLGTIPPKRHTQFRKPDNNLYYEQLFGTEGFHGFSSLLYHTHRPTIVKNIVGSVDVTPKIAVAKNMKSLRLKGFDVPPEKDFLDSRKTL
;
A
#
# COMPACT_ATOMS: atom_id res chain seq x y z
N MET A 1 11.57 12.56 16.08
CA MET A 1 11.00 13.27 14.92
C MET A 1 10.73 12.23 13.83
N PRO A 2 9.54 12.17 13.21
CA PRO A 2 9.33 11.30 12.06
C PRO A 2 10.26 11.73 10.92
N ILE A 3 10.97 10.78 10.33
CA ILE A 3 11.77 11.03 9.13
C ILE A 3 10.79 10.95 7.95
N TYR A 4 10.29 12.10 7.52
CA TYR A 4 9.46 12.16 6.32
C TYR A 4 10.34 11.90 5.10
N HIS A 5 10.04 10.82 4.39
CA HIS A 5 10.72 10.46 3.15
C HIS A 5 9.93 11.00 1.97
N THR A 6 10.55 11.88 1.19
CA THR A 6 9.95 12.50 0.02
C THR A 6 10.52 11.85 -1.24
N LEU A 7 9.63 11.37 -2.12
CA LEU A 7 10.02 10.77 -3.40
C LEU A 7 9.30 11.47 -4.56
N GLY A 8 10.04 11.65 -5.65
CA GLY A 8 9.52 12.24 -6.88
C GLY A 8 9.30 13.75 -6.78
N THR A 9 8.56 14.27 -7.76
CA THR A 9 8.24 15.69 -7.87
C THR A 9 6.88 15.99 -7.27
N ILE A 10 6.81 16.92 -6.34
CA ILE A 10 5.58 17.31 -5.63
C ILE A 10 5.24 18.76 -6.00
N PRO A 11 4.00 19.08 -6.38
CA PRO A 11 3.63 20.45 -6.69
C PRO A 11 3.69 21.32 -5.41
N PRO A 12 4.10 22.60 -5.54
CA PRO A 12 4.26 23.49 -4.39
C PRO A 12 2.93 23.87 -3.73
N LYS A 13 1.80 23.71 -4.45
CA LYS A 13 0.45 23.97 -3.96
C LYS A 13 -0.45 22.76 -4.24
N ARG A 14 -1.43 22.56 -3.36
CA ARG A 14 -2.51 21.59 -3.61
C ARG A 14 -3.39 22.05 -4.77
N HIS A 15 -4.11 21.12 -5.40
CA HIS A 15 -5.04 21.37 -6.50
C HIS A 15 -4.44 22.28 -7.59
N THR A 16 -3.27 21.89 -8.08
CA THR A 16 -2.56 22.63 -9.13
C THR A 16 -2.55 21.77 -10.39
N GLN A 17 -2.75 22.40 -11.55
CA GLN A 17 -2.54 21.72 -12.82
C GLN A 17 -1.07 21.33 -12.95
N PHE A 18 -0.77 20.07 -12.64
CA PHE A 18 0.60 19.59 -12.59
C PHE A 18 0.98 18.97 -13.93
N ARG A 19 1.98 19.55 -14.58
CA ARG A 19 2.45 19.14 -15.91
C ARG A 19 3.66 18.23 -15.82
N LYS A 20 3.66 17.22 -16.67
CA LYS A 20 4.80 16.35 -17.00
C LYS A 20 5.83 17.14 -17.84
N PRO A 21 7.06 16.62 -17.98
CA PRO A 21 8.09 17.24 -18.83
C PRO A 21 7.68 17.38 -20.31
N ASP A 22 6.79 16.52 -20.79
CA ASP A 22 6.24 16.54 -22.16
C ASP A 22 5.07 17.54 -22.33
N ASN A 23 4.84 18.40 -21.34
CA ASN A 23 3.77 19.39 -21.26
C ASN A 23 2.34 18.81 -21.13
N ASN A 24 2.18 17.49 -21.08
CA ASN A 24 0.91 16.84 -20.75
C ASN A 24 0.62 16.94 -19.25
N LEU A 25 -0.64 16.71 -18.85
CA LEU A 25 -1.01 16.71 -17.43
C LEU A 25 -0.75 15.35 -16.77
N TYR A 26 -0.34 15.38 -15.51
CA TYR A 26 -0.46 14.21 -14.63
C TYR A 26 -1.93 13.93 -14.35
N TYR A 27 -2.26 12.65 -14.12
CA TYR A 27 -3.61 12.26 -13.73
C TYR A 27 -3.78 12.44 -12.23
N GLU A 28 -4.85 13.12 -11.83
CA GLU A 28 -5.15 13.39 -10.43
C GLU A 28 -6.06 12.31 -9.84
N GLN A 29 -5.75 11.85 -8.63
CA GLN A 29 -6.61 10.99 -7.83
C GLN A 29 -6.69 11.54 -6.40
N LEU A 30 -7.90 11.86 -5.94
CA LEU A 30 -8.15 12.10 -4.53
C LEU A 30 -8.23 10.74 -3.82
N PHE A 31 -7.25 10.45 -2.97
CA PHE A 31 -7.18 9.21 -2.20
C PHE A 31 -7.50 9.52 -0.73
N GLY A 32 -8.59 8.97 -0.22
CA GLY A 32 -9.05 9.15 1.15
C GLY A 32 -9.15 7.83 1.91
N THR A 33 -9.03 7.87 3.24
CA THR A 33 -9.22 6.70 4.11
C THR A 33 -10.69 6.32 4.27
N GLU A 34 -11.59 7.31 4.32
CA GLU A 34 -13.03 7.12 4.56
C GLU A 34 -13.86 7.82 3.46
N GLY A 35 -13.47 7.64 2.20
CA GLY A 35 -14.12 8.32 1.08
C GLY A 35 -13.92 9.83 1.13
N PHE A 36 -14.96 10.60 1.44
CA PHE A 36 -14.93 12.07 1.53
C PHE A 36 -14.68 12.62 2.94
N HIS A 37 -14.56 11.72 3.94
CA HIS A 37 -14.23 12.08 5.31
C HIS A 37 -12.81 11.61 5.68
N GLY A 38 -12.24 12.20 6.73
CA GLY A 38 -10.94 11.80 7.28
C GLY A 38 -9.73 12.30 6.47
N PHE A 39 -8.60 11.62 6.66
CA PHE A 39 -7.35 12.01 6.02
C PHE A 39 -7.37 11.66 4.52
N SER A 40 -6.99 12.64 3.71
CA SER A 40 -6.87 12.48 2.27
C SER A 40 -5.60 13.09 1.71
N SER A 41 -5.13 12.48 0.63
CA SER A 41 -3.99 12.93 -0.16
C SER A 41 -4.38 13.04 -1.62
N LEU A 42 -3.85 14.05 -2.28
CA LEU A 42 -4.02 14.23 -3.71
C LEU A 42 -2.82 13.64 -4.42
N LEU A 43 -3.03 12.56 -5.17
CA LEU A 43 -2.00 11.82 -5.87
C LEU A 43 -1.95 12.25 -7.33
N TYR A 44 -0.74 12.40 -7.87
CA TYR A 44 -0.49 12.68 -9.29
C TYR A 44 0.21 11.48 -9.93
N HIS A 45 -0.41 10.90 -10.95
CA HIS A 45 0.05 9.66 -11.57
C HIS A 45 0.50 9.86 -13.02
N THR A 46 1.55 9.13 -13.41
CA THR A 46 1.97 9.04 -14.82
C THR A 46 0.93 8.28 -15.66
N HIS A 47 0.36 7.21 -15.09
CA HIS A 47 -0.67 6.36 -15.68
C HIS A 47 -1.92 6.36 -14.80
N ARG A 48 -3.11 6.30 -15.41
CA ARG A 48 -4.36 6.27 -14.62
C ARG A 48 -4.46 4.97 -13.82
N PRO A 49 -4.84 5.02 -12.53
CA PRO A 49 -5.08 3.82 -11.74
C PRO A 49 -6.27 3.00 -12.26
N THR A 50 -7.13 3.59 -13.09
CA THR A 50 -8.31 2.96 -13.68
C THR A 50 -8.01 2.01 -14.85
N ILE A 51 -6.75 1.75 -15.20
CA ILE A 51 -6.36 0.92 -16.37
C ILE A 51 -6.35 -0.58 -16.03
N VAL A 52 -7.08 -1.00 -14.98
CA VAL A 52 -7.23 -2.41 -14.64
C VAL A 52 -8.15 -3.08 -15.67
N LYS A 53 -7.66 -4.10 -16.38
CA LYS A 53 -8.44 -4.82 -17.40
C LYS A 53 -9.27 -5.95 -16.81
N ASN A 54 -8.68 -6.75 -15.93
CA ASN A 54 -9.31 -7.90 -15.31
C ASN A 54 -8.59 -8.29 -14.00
N ILE A 55 -9.33 -8.91 -13.10
CA ILE A 55 -8.79 -9.56 -11.91
C ILE A 55 -8.63 -11.05 -12.25
N VAL A 56 -7.40 -11.56 -12.20
CA VAL A 56 -7.07 -12.93 -12.62
C VAL A 56 -7.22 -13.97 -11.50
N GLY A 57 -7.31 -13.52 -10.25
CA GLY A 57 -7.47 -14.40 -9.10
C GLY A 57 -7.37 -13.63 -7.80
N SER A 58 -7.62 -14.34 -6.71
CA SER A 58 -7.45 -13.88 -5.35
C SER A 58 -6.84 -14.99 -4.51
N VAL A 59 -6.14 -14.59 -3.44
CA VAL A 59 -5.58 -15.52 -2.46
C VAL A 59 -6.33 -15.31 -1.16
N ASP A 60 -6.77 -16.41 -0.54
CA ASP A 60 -7.36 -16.36 0.78
C ASP A 60 -6.25 -16.14 1.82
N VAL A 61 -6.28 -14.97 2.45
CA VAL A 61 -5.35 -14.54 3.50
C VAL A 61 -6.02 -14.53 4.88
N THR A 62 -7.18 -15.17 5.02
CA THR A 62 -7.91 -15.24 6.29
C THR A 62 -7.04 -15.91 7.37
N PRO A 63 -6.92 -15.33 8.57
CA PRO A 63 -6.11 -15.91 9.64
C PRO A 63 -6.68 -17.27 10.04
N LYS A 64 -5.79 -18.28 10.08
CA LYS A 64 -6.14 -19.65 10.51
C LYS A 64 -5.71 -19.84 11.96
N ILE A 65 -6.57 -20.47 12.75
CA ILE A 65 -6.27 -20.79 14.15
C ILE A 65 -5.15 -21.83 14.18
N ALA A 66 -3.97 -21.46 14.67
CA ALA A 66 -2.84 -22.37 14.79
C ALA A 66 -3.02 -23.37 15.94
N VAL A 67 -3.54 -22.92 17.09
CA VAL A 67 -3.80 -23.76 18.27
C VAL A 67 -5.14 -23.38 18.89
N ALA A 68 -6.09 -24.32 18.93
CA ALA A 68 -7.39 -24.09 19.54
C ALA A 68 -7.30 -24.00 21.07
N LYS A 69 -8.01 -23.01 21.66
CA LYS A 69 -8.15 -22.83 23.12
C LYS A 69 -6.81 -22.88 23.88
N ASN A 70 -5.82 -22.12 23.41
CA ASN A 70 -4.49 -22.09 24.00
C ASN A 70 -4.37 -20.98 25.07
N MET A 71 -3.94 -21.33 26.29
CA MET A 71 -3.59 -20.38 27.36
C MET A 71 -2.10 -20.43 27.73
N LYS A 72 -1.26 -21.07 26.91
CA LYS A 72 0.18 -21.14 27.17
C LYS A 72 0.85 -19.82 26.79
N SER A 73 1.80 -19.38 27.63
CA SER A 73 2.75 -18.33 27.24
C SER A 73 3.66 -18.88 26.13
N LEU A 74 3.67 -18.25 24.97
CA LEU A 74 4.47 -18.64 23.81
C LEU A 74 5.51 -17.57 23.50
N ARG A 75 6.70 -18.00 23.07
CA ARG A 75 7.73 -17.13 22.50
C ARG A 75 7.74 -17.31 20.98
N LEU A 76 7.22 -16.32 20.26
CA LEU A 76 7.28 -16.28 18.80
C LEU A 76 8.66 -15.80 18.34
N LYS A 77 9.31 -16.53 17.42
CA LYS A 77 10.59 -16.15 16.82
C LYS A 77 10.37 -15.48 15.46
N GLY A 78 9.85 -14.25 15.47
CA GLY A 78 9.44 -13.54 14.25
C GLY A 78 10.56 -13.27 13.22
N PHE A 79 11.81 -13.23 13.66
CA PHE A 79 12.98 -12.99 12.78
C PHE A 79 13.68 -14.26 12.31
N ASP A 80 13.27 -15.44 12.80
CA ASP A 80 13.82 -16.75 12.45
C ASP A 80 12.94 -17.41 11.38
N VAL A 81 12.57 -16.64 10.36
CA VAL A 81 11.70 -17.07 9.25
C VAL A 81 12.55 -17.17 7.99
N PRO A 82 12.52 -18.30 7.26
CA PRO A 82 13.24 -18.43 6.00
C PRO A 82 12.85 -17.33 5.02
N PRO A 83 13.82 -16.73 4.30
CA PRO A 83 13.53 -15.73 3.30
C PRO A 83 12.83 -16.38 2.09
N GLU A 84 11.93 -15.63 1.48
CA GLU A 84 11.26 -16.00 0.23
C GLU A 84 11.65 -15.02 -0.87
N LYS A 85 11.54 -15.44 -2.13
CA LYS A 85 11.86 -14.58 -3.27
C LYS A 85 10.84 -13.45 -3.46
N ASP A 86 9.57 -13.72 -3.16
CA ASP A 86 8.48 -12.75 -3.25
C ASP A 86 8.16 -12.15 -1.89
N PHE A 87 7.93 -10.83 -1.85
CA PHE A 87 7.67 -10.08 -0.61
C PHE A 87 6.30 -10.37 0.01
N LEU A 88 5.30 -10.73 -0.80
CA LEU A 88 3.99 -11.13 -0.28
C LEU A 88 4.08 -12.54 0.29
N ASP A 89 4.80 -13.44 -0.38
CA ASP A 89 5.01 -14.83 0.09
C ASP A 89 5.89 -14.92 1.34
N SER A 90 6.72 -13.91 1.60
CA SER A 90 7.52 -13.81 2.82
C SER A 90 6.69 -13.51 4.08
N ARG A 91 5.41 -13.15 3.94
CA ARG A 91 4.50 -12.92 5.07
C ARG A 91 4.02 -14.26 5.64
N LYS A 92 4.79 -14.83 6.56
CA LYS A 92 4.43 -16.09 7.23
C LYS A 92 3.62 -15.85 8.50
N THR A 93 2.56 -16.64 8.69
CA THR A 93 1.83 -16.73 9.95
C THR A 93 2.61 -17.61 10.94
N LEU A 94 2.79 -17.12 12.16
CA LEU A 94 3.53 -17.79 13.25
C LEU A 94 2.62 -18.12 14.43
#